data_AF-A0A935Q5X8-F1
#
_entry.id   AF-A0A935Q5X8-F1
#
_cell.length_a   1.000
_cell.length_b   1.000
_cell.length_c   1.000
_cell.angle_alpha   90.00
_cell.angle_beta   90.00
_cell.angle_gamma   90.00
#
_symmetry.space_group_name_H-M   'P 1'
#
loop_
_entity.id
_entity.type
_entity.pdbx_description
1 polymer ?
#
loop_
_entity_poly.entity_id
_entity_poly.type
_entity_poly.pdbx_seq_one_letter_code
_entity_poly.pdbx_strand_id
1 'polypeptide(L)'
;MHNIYRGFNNFDNHEWMWGSRQVSDQNTYFYSFFAYMSADFNSTIIRTDPRAINSALYNAISATDVRKSLWDPTGTNTAFPTPPGGSRFPYMNRKFLSGGGSGSSIGDVPIMRVAEMYLIEAEARARAGGQDAAAASVLFTLAKQRDPNYVLSTNTGQALIDEIMIQRRAELWGEGFRFYDLKRLNLPLNRTGANHNAAVATTMSVPAGDKQWEFLIPRTELNSNSASVQNPL
;
A
#
# COMPACT_ATOMS: atom_id res chain seq x y z
N MET A 1 18.31 5.27 10.14
CA MET A 1 17.29 4.53 9.38
C MET A 1 16.08 4.36 10.30
N HIS A 2 14.90 4.86 9.91
CA HIS A 2 13.67 4.71 10.70
C HIS A 2 13.37 3.21 10.91
N ASN A 3 13.00 2.80 12.12
CA ASN A 3 12.63 1.40 12.37
C ASN A 3 11.28 1.10 11.71
N ILE A 4 11.33 0.42 10.56
CA ILE A 4 10.16 0.07 9.74
C ILE A 4 9.15 -0.84 10.45
N TYR A 5 9.52 -1.45 11.58
CA TYR A 5 8.65 -2.32 12.37
C TYR A 5 7.82 -1.58 13.42
N ARG A 6 7.87 -0.24 13.47
CA ARG A 6 7.07 0.56 14.41
C ARG A 6 5.58 0.63 14.08
N GLY A 7 5.13 0.03 12.98
CA GLY A 7 3.71 -0.21 12.74
C GLY A 7 2.91 0.93 12.11
N PHE A 8 3.57 1.95 11.53
CA PHE A 8 2.89 3.04 10.78
C PHE A 8 1.67 3.62 11.52
N ASN A 9 1.85 3.95 12.80
CA ASN A 9 0.77 4.33 13.72
C ASN A 9 1.10 5.55 14.60
N ASN A 10 2.18 6.26 14.27
CA ASN A 10 2.68 7.38 15.05
C ASN A 10 2.98 8.57 14.13
N PHE A 11 2.24 9.66 14.35
CA PHE A 11 2.33 10.90 13.57
C PHE A 11 3.64 11.67 13.80
N ASP A 12 4.38 11.41 14.89
CA ASP A 12 5.70 11.98 15.16
C ASP A 12 6.80 11.42 14.22
N ASN A 13 6.44 10.52 13.31
CA ASN A 13 7.36 10.07 12.27
C ASN A 13 7.73 11.25 11.35
N HIS A 14 9.00 11.66 11.35
CA HIS A 14 9.47 12.79 10.54
C HIS A 14 9.37 12.56 9.02
N GLU A 15 9.13 11.33 8.55
CA GLU A 15 8.80 11.11 7.14
C GLU A 15 7.36 11.51 6.80
N TRP A 16 6.49 11.71 7.79
CA TRP A 16 5.09 12.08 7.60
C TRP A 16 4.96 13.60 7.50
N MET A 17 4.29 14.06 6.45
CA MET A 17 3.98 15.46 6.24
C MET A 17 2.59 15.80 6.78
N TRP A 18 1.64 14.91 6.55
CA TRP A 18 0.29 14.98 7.12
C TRP A 18 -0.17 13.60 7.57
N GLY A 19 -0.87 13.58 8.70
CA GLY A 19 -1.49 12.39 9.26
C GLY A 19 -2.67 12.77 10.14
N SER A 20 -3.61 11.84 10.28
CA SER A 20 -4.70 11.96 11.25
C SER A 20 -4.23 11.39 12.57
N ARG A 21 -3.98 12.26 13.56
CA ARG A 21 -3.66 11.82 14.92
C ARG A 21 -4.91 11.32 15.63
N GLN A 22 -4.83 10.16 16.27
CA GLN A 22 -5.90 9.63 17.12
C GLN A 22 -5.48 9.63 18.58
N VAL A 23 -6.30 10.25 19.44
CA VAL A 23 -6.13 10.16 20.90
C VAL A 23 -6.96 9.00 21.48
N SER A 24 -6.72 8.65 22.75
CA SER A 24 -7.36 7.52 23.43
C SER A 24 -8.89 7.51 23.33
N ASP A 25 -9.49 8.69 23.41
CA ASP A 25 -10.93 8.86 23.51
C ASP A 25 -11.62 8.81 22.13
N GLN A 26 -10.83 8.72 21.05
CA GLN A 26 -11.29 8.60 19.67
C GLN A 26 -11.24 7.15 19.16
N ASN A 27 -11.16 6.17 20.05
CA ASN A 27 -11.13 4.76 19.68
C ASN A 27 -12.44 4.34 18.99
N THR A 28 -12.39 4.12 17.68
CA THR A 28 -13.55 3.70 16.88
C THR A 28 -13.70 2.18 16.78
N TYR A 29 -12.91 1.41 17.55
CA TYR A 29 -12.90 -0.05 17.59
C TYR A 29 -12.94 -0.68 16.19
N PHE A 30 -13.99 -1.43 15.88
CA PHE A 30 -14.13 -2.20 14.65
C PHE A 30 -14.35 -1.35 13.38
N TYR A 31 -14.54 -0.04 13.52
CA TYR A 31 -14.65 0.90 12.39
C TYR A 31 -13.31 1.56 12.04
N SER A 32 -12.25 1.37 12.84
CA SER A 32 -10.97 2.03 12.59
C SER A 32 -10.23 1.42 11.40
N PHE A 33 -9.35 2.19 10.76
CA PHE A 33 -8.43 1.67 9.75
C PHE A 33 -7.62 0.47 10.26
N PHE A 34 -7.17 0.52 11.52
CA PHE A 34 -6.40 -0.55 12.15
C PHE A 34 -7.24 -1.80 12.39
N ALA A 35 -8.57 -1.73 12.44
CA ALA A 35 -9.42 -2.92 12.49
C ALA A 35 -9.46 -3.72 11.18
N TYR A 36 -9.02 -3.13 10.06
CA TYR A 36 -9.00 -3.78 8.75
C TYR A 36 -7.59 -4.05 8.23
N MET A 37 -6.62 -3.19 8.58
CA MET A 37 -5.30 -3.18 7.95
C MET A 37 -4.16 -3.60 8.87
N SER A 38 -4.34 -3.51 10.19
CA SER A 38 -3.27 -3.86 11.13
C SER A 38 -3.05 -5.38 11.22
N ALA A 39 -1.90 -5.77 11.76
CA ALA A 39 -1.57 -7.17 11.97
C ALA A 39 -1.99 -7.72 13.35
N ASP A 40 -2.42 -6.85 14.25
CA ASP A 40 -2.43 -7.10 15.69
C ASP A 40 -3.76 -6.79 16.40
N PHE A 41 -4.65 -5.98 15.82
CA PHE A 41 -5.94 -5.67 16.43
C PHE A 41 -6.90 -6.87 16.34
N ASN A 42 -7.65 -7.13 17.42
CA ASN A 42 -8.49 -8.31 17.54
C ASN A 42 -9.86 -8.18 16.81
N SER A 43 -9.84 -7.81 15.53
CA SER A 43 -11.03 -7.85 14.68
C SER A 43 -11.21 -9.22 14.03
N THR A 44 -12.45 -9.58 13.70
CA THR A 44 -12.73 -10.80 12.93
C THR A 44 -11.97 -10.80 11.60
N ILE A 45 -11.90 -9.64 10.93
CA ILE A 45 -11.23 -9.48 9.63
C ILE A 45 -9.75 -9.84 9.73
N ILE A 46 -9.04 -9.32 10.73
CA ILE A 46 -7.61 -9.60 10.91
C ILE A 46 -7.39 -11.05 11.33
N ARG A 47 -8.26 -11.61 12.18
CA ARG A 47 -8.14 -13.01 12.63
C ARG A 47 -8.33 -14.00 11.48
N THR A 48 -9.20 -13.73 10.53
CA THR A 48 -9.59 -14.70 9.49
C THR A 48 -9.01 -14.41 8.11
N ASP A 49 -8.70 -13.16 7.81
CA ASP A 49 -8.23 -12.69 6.49
C ASP A 49 -7.26 -11.49 6.65
N PRO A 50 -6.09 -11.69 7.29
CA PRO A 50 -5.10 -10.63 7.45
C PRO A 50 -4.60 -10.15 6.08
N ARG A 51 -4.40 -8.84 5.95
CA ARG A 51 -4.05 -8.23 4.67
C ARG A 51 -2.66 -8.66 4.24
N ALA A 52 -2.58 -9.20 3.02
CA ALA A 52 -1.37 -9.74 2.42
C ALA A 52 -0.93 -8.94 1.19
N ILE A 53 0.39 -8.88 0.96
CA ILE A 53 0.93 -8.35 -0.29
C ILE A 53 0.66 -9.33 -1.45
N ASN A 54 0.49 -8.78 -2.65
CA ASN A 54 0.45 -9.57 -3.86
C ASN A 54 1.83 -10.26 -4.08
N SER A 55 1.85 -11.57 -4.24
CA SER A 55 3.10 -12.35 -4.30
C SER A 55 4.03 -11.93 -5.44
N ALA A 56 3.50 -11.48 -6.58
CA ALA A 56 4.33 -10.98 -7.68
C ALA A 56 5.04 -9.67 -7.30
N LEU A 57 4.38 -8.77 -6.56
CA LEU A 57 5.02 -7.57 -6.02
C LEU A 57 6.07 -7.95 -4.96
N TYR A 58 5.77 -8.87 -4.05
CA TYR A 58 6.74 -9.33 -3.06
C TYR A 58 8.01 -9.91 -3.70
N ASN A 59 7.85 -10.68 -4.78
CA ASN A 59 8.97 -11.27 -5.51
C ASN A 59 9.81 -10.23 -6.25
N ALA A 60 9.22 -9.09 -6.63
CA ALA A 60 9.94 -7.97 -7.25
C ALA A 60 10.76 -7.14 -6.25
N ILE A 61 10.53 -7.29 -4.94
CA ILE A 61 11.34 -6.61 -3.90
C ILE A 61 12.65 -7.38 -3.73
N SER A 62 13.78 -6.68 -3.73
CA SER A 62 15.12 -7.26 -3.50
C SER A 62 15.19 -7.98 -2.15
N ALA A 63 15.99 -9.05 -2.07
CA ALA A 63 16.23 -9.75 -0.81
C ALA A 63 16.98 -8.88 0.23
N THR A 64 17.69 -7.85 -0.22
CA THR A 64 18.45 -6.92 0.62
C THR A 64 17.63 -5.69 1.04
N ASP A 65 16.45 -5.52 0.45
CA ASP A 65 15.51 -4.46 0.84
C ASP A 65 14.86 -4.77 2.17
N VAL A 66 15.08 -3.91 3.16
CA VAL A 66 14.56 -4.09 4.51
C VAL A 66 13.03 -4.15 4.53
N ARG A 67 12.34 -3.50 3.57
CA ARG A 67 10.88 -3.53 3.50
C ARG A 67 10.33 -4.91 3.18
N LYS A 68 11.11 -5.79 2.53
CA LYS A 68 10.66 -7.17 2.26
C LYS A 68 10.27 -7.90 3.53
N SER A 69 10.93 -7.59 4.64
CA SER A 69 10.61 -8.11 5.97
C SER A 69 9.23 -7.67 6.50
N LEU A 70 8.57 -6.65 5.93
CA LEU A 70 7.23 -6.23 6.34
C LEU A 70 6.16 -7.25 6.01
N TRP A 71 6.51 -8.30 5.26
CA TRP A 71 5.61 -9.40 4.94
C TRP A 71 6.23 -10.74 5.33
N ASP A 72 5.41 -11.65 5.85
CA ASP A 72 5.81 -13.04 6.07
C ASP A 72 5.43 -13.87 4.85
N PRO A 73 6.37 -14.30 3.99
CA PRO A 73 6.02 -15.05 2.78
C PRO A 73 5.47 -16.46 3.06
N THR A 74 5.67 -17.02 4.26
CA THR A 74 5.31 -18.41 4.54
C THR A 74 4.00 -18.55 5.32
N GLY A 75 3.66 -17.56 6.13
CA GLY A 75 2.55 -17.68 7.10
C GLY A 75 2.87 -18.65 8.24
N THR A 76 4.14 -19.02 8.43
CA THR A 76 4.57 -19.95 9.48
C THR A 76 5.44 -19.29 10.54
N ASN A 77 5.80 -18.01 10.36
CA ASN A 77 6.64 -17.28 11.30
C ASN A 77 5.85 -16.92 12.56
N THR A 78 6.06 -17.67 13.66
CA THR A 78 5.38 -17.46 14.94
C THR A 78 5.74 -16.14 15.63
N ALA A 79 6.85 -15.49 15.26
CA ALA A 79 7.23 -14.18 15.77
C ALA A 79 6.52 -13.02 15.02
N PHE A 80 5.84 -13.30 13.91
CA PHE A 80 5.09 -12.28 13.18
C PHE A 80 3.82 -11.91 13.95
N PRO A 81 3.44 -10.63 14.07
CA PRO A 81 2.30 -10.21 14.89
C PRO A 81 0.99 -10.82 14.41
N THR A 82 0.19 -11.30 15.35
CA THR A 82 -1.18 -11.78 15.17
C THR A 82 -1.99 -11.47 16.43
N PRO A 83 -3.28 -11.09 16.32
CA PRO A 83 -4.15 -11.03 17.48
C PRO A 83 -4.36 -12.41 18.12
N PRO A 84 -4.83 -12.49 19.37
CA PRO A 84 -5.26 -13.75 19.99
C PRO A 84 -6.27 -14.50 19.10
N GLY A 85 -5.98 -15.77 18.82
CA GLY A 85 -6.81 -16.61 17.94
C GLY A 85 -6.74 -16.24 16.44
N GLY A 86 -5.81 -15.37 16.05
CA GLY A 86 -5.59 -15.01 14.65
C GLY A 86 -4.92 -16.12 13.85
N SER A 87 -5.39 -16.33 12.63
CA SER A 87 -4.79 -17.25 11.66
C SER A 87 -3.62 -16.59 10.93
N ARG A 88 -2.64 -17.40 10.52
CA ARG A 88 -1.50 -16.94 9.73
C ARG A 88 -1.67 -17.34 8.27
N PHE A 89 -1.32 -16.44 7.37
CA PHE A 89 -1.41 -16.67 5.93
C PHE A 89 -0.12 -16.22 5.25
N PRO A 90 0.31 -16.90 4.18
CA PRO A 90 1.40 -16.44 3.34
C PRO A 90 1.20 -14.99 2.88
N TYR A 91 2.28 -14.24 2.89
CA TYR A 91 2.40 -12.83 2.49
C TYR A 91 1.68 -11.82 3.39
N MET A 92 1.22 -12.21 4.59
CA MET A 92 0.58 -11.28 5.55
C MET A 92 1.52 -10.13 5.94
N ASN A 93 0.96 -8.94 6.18
CA ASN A 93 1.74 -7.73 6.46
C ASN A 93 1.88 -7.45 7.97
N ARG A 94 2.97 -6.75 8.35
CA ARG A 94 3.16 -6.08 9.66
C ARG A 94 3.47 -4.60 9.52
N LYS A 95 3.13 -4.00 8.38
CA LYS A 95 3.40 -2.59 8.12
C LYS A 95 2.57 -1.72 9.06
N PHE A 96 1.31 -2.10 9.28
CA PHE A 96 0.40 -1.40 10.18
C PHE A 96 0.21 -2.21 11.47
N LEU A 97 0.39 -1.56 12.62
CA LEU A 97 0.12 -2.11 13.95
C LEU A 97 -0.69 -1.09 14.73
N SER A 98 -1.65 -1.53 15.52
CA SER A 98 -2.37 -0.63 16.41
C SER A 98 -1.43 -0.03 17.46
N GLY A 99 -1.61 1.25 17.79
CA GLY A 99 -0.79 1.98 18.77
C GLY A 99 -0.90 1.45 20.20
N GLY A 100 -2.00 0.74 20.53
CA GLY A 100 -2.20 0.10 21.84
C GLY A 100 -2.20 -1.43 21.80
N GLY A 101 -1.79 -2.05 20.70
CA GLY A 101 -1.83 -3.50 20.52
C GLY A 101 -3.26 -4.08 20.46
N SER A 102 -3.37 -5.40 20.62
CA SER A 102 -4.61 -6.15 20.30
C SER A 102 -5.92 -5.71 20.97
N GLY A 103 -5.85 -4.96 22.08
CA GLY A 103 -7.03 -4.41 22.78
C GLY A 103 -7.45 -3.00 22.32
N SER A 104 -6.68 -2.37 21.44
CA SER A 104 -6.89 -0.98 21.02
C SER A 104 -6.84 -0.86 19.51
N SER A 105 -7.81 -0.16 18.92
CA SER A 105 -7.82 0.11 17.48
C SER A 105 -7.20 1.48 17.14
N ILE A 106 -6.68 2.17 18.16
CA ILE A 106 -6.08 3.50 18.05
C ILE A 106 -4.79 3.39 17.26
N GLY A 107 -4.57 4.32 16.34
CA GLY A 107 -3.29 4.56 15.71
C GLY A 107 -3.40 5.77 14.80
N ASP A 108 -2.28 6.46 14.61
CA ASP A 108 -2.25 7.59 13.69
C ASP A 108 -2.23 7.07 12.25
N VAL A 109 -2.99 7.69 11.36
CA VAL A 109 -3.09 7.26 9.95
C VAL A 109 -2.33 8.25 9.06
N PRO A 110 -1.33 7.81 8.27
CA PRO A 110 -0.62 8.71 7.37
C PRO A 110 -1.55 9.15 6.23
N ILE A 111 -1.49 10.43 5.88
CA ILE A 111 -2.19 11.00 4.71
C ILE A 111 -1.18 11.36 3.62
N MET A 112 -0.04 11.96 3.98
CA MET A 112 1.05 12.30 3.06
C MET A 112 2.40 12.11 3.71
N ARG A 113 3.39 11.64 2.93
CA ARG A 113 4.77 11.38 3.39
C ARG A 113 5.81 11.84 2.38
N VAL A 114 7.00 12.20 2.88
CA VAL A 114 8.13 12.65 2.05
C VAL A 114 8.55 11.59 1.02
N ALA A 115 8.47 10.31 1.36
CA ALA A 115 8.79 9.22 0.42
C ALA A 115 7.92 9.27 -0.85
N GLU A 116 6.65 9.66 -0.72
CA GLU A 116 5.75 9.84 -1.85
C GLU A 116 6.25 10.96 -2.79
N MET A 117 6.77 12.06 -2.23
CA MET A 117 7.27 13.21 -2.99
C MET A 117 8.49 12.84 -3.82
N TYR A 118 9.45 12.10 -3.27
CA TYR A 118 10.59 11.56 -4.03
C TYR A 118 10.13 10.69 -5.20
N LEU A 119 9.13 9.84 -4.99
CA LEU A 119 8.60 8.96 -6.02
C LEU A 119 7.80 9.72 -7.09
N ILE A 120 7.09 10.80 -6.72
CA ILE A 120 6.41 11.70 -7.68
C ILE A 120 7.46 12.40 -8.54
N GLU A 121 8.49 12.97 -7.92
CA GLU A 121 9.56 13.67 -8.64
C GLU A 121 10.32 12.73 -9.57
N ALA A 122 10.71 11.54 -9.12
CA ALA A 122 11.39 10.56 -9.95
C ALA A 122 10.54 10.17 -11.16
N GLU A 123 9.26 9.85 -10.96
CA GLU A 123 8.35 9.49 -12.05
C GLU A 123 8.16 10.65 -13.04
N ALA A 124 7.94 11.87 -12.54
CA ALA A 124 7.74 13.05 -13.38
C ALA A 124 8.97 13.33 -14.26
N ARG A 125 10.17 13.25 -13.68
CA ARG A 125 11.44 13.41 -14.42
C ARG A 125 11.61 12.34 -15.49
N ALA A 126 11.40 11.07 -15.15
CA ALA A 126 11.53 9.97 -16.11
C ALA A 126 10.54 10.13 -17.29
N ARG A 127 9.31 10.58 -17.01
CA ARG A 127 8.28 10.82 -18.03
C ARG A 127 8.47 12.09 -18.85
N ALA A 128 9.17 13.10 -18.33
CA ALA A 128 9.45 14.34 -19.05
C ALA A 128 10.36 14.12 -20.28
N GLY A 129 11.11 13.00 -20.31
CA GLY A 129 12.08 12.69 -21.35
C GLY A 129 13.39 13.48 -21.17
N GLY A 130 14.52 12.87 -21.55
CA GLY A 130 15.84 13.48 -21.46
C GLY A 130 16.36 13.72 -20.04
N GLN A 131 15.69 13.19 -19.01
CA GLN A 131 16.04 13.39 -17.59
C GLN A 131 16.24 12.07 -16.83
N ASP A 132 16.49 10.96 -17.52
CA ASP A 132 16.63 9.64 -16.89
C ASP A 132 17.70 9.62 -15.78
N ALA A 133 18.85 10.25 -16.01
CA ALA A 133 19.90 10.33 -14.99
C ALA A 133 19.45 11.10 -13.73
N ALA A 134 18.68 12.18 -13.90
CA ALA A 134 18.13 12.93 -12.79
C ALA A 134 17.04 12.13 -12.06
N ALA A 135 16.15 11.45 -12.80
CA ALA A 135 15.12 10.58 -12.24
C ALA A 135 15.73 9.41 -11.43
N ALA A 136 16.75 8.74 -11.98
CA ALA A 136 17.47 7.67 -11.31
C ALA A 136 18.16 8.17 -10.02
N SER A 137 18.72 9.38 -10.05
CA SER A 137 19.31 10.01 -8.85
C SER A 137 18.28 10.27 -7.76
N VAL A 138 17.10 10.81 -8.10
CA VAL A 138 16.00 11.03 -7.14
C VAL A 138 15.51 9.70 -6.56
N LEU A 139 15.31 8.68 -7.40
CA LEU A 139 14.92 7.35 -6.94
C LEU A 139 15.97 6.77 -5.98
N PHE A 140 17.25 6.90 -6.31
CA PHE A 140 18.36 6.38 -5.51
C PHE A 140 18.37 6.97 -4.10
N THR A 141 18.09 8.27 -3.94
CA THR A 141 18.01 8.93 -2.63
C THR A 141 17.03 8.23 -1.68
N LEU A 142 15.88 7.77 -2.19
CA LEU A 142 14.90 7.00 -1.41
C LEU A 142 15.28 5.52 -1.30
N ALA A 143 15.53 4.85 -2.43
CA ALA A 143 15.69 3.41 -2.49
C ALA A 143 16.92 2.92 -1.70
N LYS A 144 18.01 3.69 -1.69
CA LYS A 144 19.22 3.37 -0.90
C LYS A 144 18.98 3.36 0.62
N GLN A 145 17.99 4.11 1.10
CA GLN A 145 17.60 4.13 2.52
C GLN A 145 16.76 2.90 2.90
N ARG A 146 16.24 2.15 1.92
CA ARG A 146 15.42 0.94 2.12
C ARG A 146 16.20 -0.32 1.83
N ASP A 147 17.02 -0.29 0.80
CA ASP A 147 17.89 -1.40 0.40
C ASP A 147 19.36 -0.92 0.45
N PRO A 148 20.13 -1.34 1.47
CA PRO A 148 21.55 -1.01 1.60
C PRO A 148 22.39 -1.41 0.40
N ASN A 149 21.95 -2.37 -0.41
CA ASN A 149 22.65 -2.84 -1.60
C ASN A 149 22.07 -2.27 -2.89
N TYR A 150 21.06 -1.40 -2.82
CA TYR A 150 20.56 -0.69 -4.00
C TYR A 150 21.70 0.12 -4.62
N VAL A 151 21.81 0.02 -5.95
CA VAL A 151 22.77 0.76 -6.76
C VAL A 151 22.03 1.79 -7.59
N LEU A 152 22.72 2.86 -8.00
CA LEU A 152 22.13 3.84 -8.89
C LEU A 152 21.66 3.14 -10.17
N SER A 153 20.38 3.30 -10.50
CA SER A 153 19.80 2.65 -11.67
C SER A 153 20.46 3.15 -12.96
N THR A 154 20.75 2.21 -13.86
CA THR A 154 21.20 2.49 -15.23
C THR A 154 20.06 2.38 -16.24
N ASN A 155 18.84 2.08 -15.78
CA ASN A 155 17.67 2.01 -16.63
C ASN A 155 17.33 3.40 -17.19
N THR A 156 16.70 3.41 -18.35
CA THR A 156 16.23 4.61 -19.04
C THR A 156 14.80 4.38 -19.57
N GLY A 157 14.10 5.48 -19.89
CA GLY A 157 12.77 5.41 -20.48
C GLY A 157 11.80 4.54 -19.69
N GLN A 158 11.09 3.63 -20.38
CA GLN A 158 10.06 2.80 -19.76
C GLN A 158 10.61 1.87 -18.67
N ALA A 159 11.83 1.34 -18.83
CA ALA A 159 12.42 0.46 -17.81
C ALA A 159 12.66 1.19 -16.49
N LEU A 160 13.10 2.46 -16.55
CA LEU A 160 13.26 3.29 -15.35
C LEU A 160 11.91 3.64 -14.73
N ILE A 161 10.90 3.95 -15.55
CA ILE A 161 9.54 4.19 -15.10
C ILE A 161 8.99 2.95 -14.37
N ASP A 162 9.15 1.75 -14.93
CA ASP A 162 8.66 0.51 -14.32
C ASP A 162 9.35 0.23 -12.98
N GLU A 163 10.66 0.48 -12.88
CA GLU A 163 11.41 0.40 -11.63
C GLU A 163 10.87 1.37 -10.57
N ILE A 164 10.67 2.65 -10.94
CA ILE A 164 10.06 3.66 -10.07
C ILE A 164 8.69 3.20 -9.59
N MET A 165 7.87 2.62 -10.48
CA MET A 165 6.53 2.12 -10.12
C MET A 165 6.56 0.90 -9.20
N ILE A 166 7.55 0.01 -9.31
CA ILE A 166 7.75 -1.10 -8.35
C ILE A 166 8.10 -0.53 -6.97
N GLN A 167 9.04 0.42 -6.92
CA GLN A 167 9.45 1.09 -5.69
C GLN A 167 8.29 1.83 -5.03
N ARG A 168 7.45 2.50 -5.83
CA ARG A 168 6.24 3.19 -5.39
C ARG A 168 5.20 2.23 -4.82
N ARG A 169 4.97 1.08 -5.47
CA ARG A 169 4.06 0.04 -4.97
C ARG A 169 4.51 -0.61 -3.67
N ALA A 170 5.81 -0.84 -3.50
CA ALA A 170 6.37 -1.41 -2.28
C ALA A 170 6.35 -0.39 -1.12
N GLU A 171 6.78 0.84 -1.36
CA GLU A 171 6.82 1.90 -0.35
C GLU A 171 5.43 2.27 0.15
N LEU A 172 4.47 2.46 -0.77
CA LEU A 172 3.13 2.97 -0.48
C LEU A 172 2.08 1.86 -0.32
N TRP A 173 2.50 0.62 -0.09
CA TRP A 173 1.59 -0.51 0.10
C TRP A 173 0.61 -0.24 1.24
N GLY A 174 -0.69 -0.42 0.98
CA GLY A 174 -1.75 -0.22 1.96
C GLY A 174 -2.12 1.25 2.26
N GLU A 175 -1.49 2.22 1.60
CA GLU A 175 -1.74 3.66 1.82
C GLU A 175 -2.71 4.27 0.78
N GLY A 176 -3.37 3.45 -0.04
CA GLY A 176 -4.46 3.91 -0.94
C GLY A 176 -4.06 4.30 -2.38
N PHE A 177 -2.80 4.16 -2.78
CA PHE A 177 -2.33 4.70 -4.07
C PHE A 177 -2.57 3.85 -5.30
N ARG A 178 -2.57 2.50 -5.19
CA ARG A 178 -2.49 1.63 -6.37
C ARG A 178 -3.70 1.78 -7.31
N PHE A 179 -4.90 2.04 -6.78
CA PHE A 179 -6.08 2.29 -7.60
C PHE A 179 -5.88 3.54 -8.47
N TYR A 180 -5.43 4.64 -7.87
CA TYR A 180 -5.19 5.91 -8.57
C TYR A 180 -4.04 5.81 -9.56
N ASP A 181 -2.98 5.06 -9.23
CA ASP A 181 -1.87 4.81 -10.17
C ASP A 181 -2.35 4.07 -11.43
N LEU A 182 -3.19 3.04 -11.26
CA LEU A 182 -3.75 2.31 -12.41
C LEU A 182 -4.65 3.22 -13.25
N LYS A 183 -5.52 3.99 -12.60
CA LYS A 183 -6.45 4.89 -13.29
C LYS A 183 -5.74 6.01 -14.05
N ARG A 184 -4.84 6.76 -13.39
CA ARG A 184 -4.17 7.93 -14.00
C ARG A 184 -3.23 7.57 -15.14
N LEU A 185 -2.67 6.36 -15.11
CA LEU A 185 -1.77 5.85 -16.14
C LEU A 185 -2.50 5.05 -17.22
N ASN A 186 -3.83 4.93 -17.12
CA ASN A 186 -4.65 4.10 -17.99
C ASN A 186 -4.08 2.67 -18.13
N LEU A 187 -3.77 2.04 -16.98
CA LEU A 187 -3.21 0.70 -16.91
C LEU A 187 -4.27 -0.32 -16.49
N PRO A 188 -4.21 -1.56 -17.01
CA PRO A 188 -5.11 -2.61 -16.57
C PRO A 188 -4.76 -3.10 -15.17
N LEU A 189 -5.76 -3.61 -14.46
CA LEU A 189 -5.55 -4.49 -13.32
C LEU A 189 -5.33 -5.91 -13.84
N ASN A 190 -4.25 -6.56 -13.41
CA ASN A 190 -4.11 -8.00 -13.56
C ASN A 190 -3.60 -8.62 -12.25
N ARG A 191 -4.35 -9.59 -11.73
CA ARG A 191 -4.08 -10.33 -10.50
C ARG A 191 -3.82 -11.83 -10.75
N THR A 192 -3.83 -12.28 -12.00
CA THR A 192 -3.57 -13.70 -12.35
C THR A 192 -2.15 -14.12 -12.00
N GLY A 193 -1.96 -15.38 -11.61
CA GLY A 193 -0.63 -15.91 -11.28
C GLY A 193 -0.05 -15.42 -9.94
N ALA A 194 -0.86 -14.80 -9.09
CA ALA A 194 -0.48 -14.38 -7.74
C ALA A 194 -1.23 -15.19 -6.65
N ASN A 195 -1.14 -14.76 -5.41
CA ASN A 195 -1.72 -15.40 -4.22
C ASN A 195 -3.21 -15.12 -3.98
N HIS A 196 -4.00 -14.85 -5.02
CA HIS A 196 -5.44 -14.66 -4.88
C HIS A 196 -6.18 -16.01 -4.85
N ASN A 197 -7.11 -16.19 -3.91
CA ASN A 197 -8.01 -17.34 -3.91
C ASN A 197 -9.05 -17.19 -5.03
N ALA A 198 -8.94 -18.02 -6.07
CA ALA A 198 -9.83 -17.98 -7.23
C ALA A 198 -11.31 -18.25 -6.90
N ALA A 199 -11.62 -18.91 -5.78
CA ALA A 199 -13.00 -19.12 -5.33
C ALA A 199 -13.64 -17.85 -4.74
N VAL A 200 -12.84 -16.86 -4.34
CA VAL A 200 -13.30 -15.61 -3.71
C VAL A 200 -13.09 -14.42 -4.65
N ALA A 201 -11.96 -14.40 -5.37
CA ALA A 201 -11.62 -13.34 -6.31
C ALA A 201 -12.31 -13.56 -7.67
N THR A 202 -13.55 -13.11 -7.80
CA THR A 202 -14.35 -13.23 -9.03
C THR A 202 -13.89 -12.29 -10.16
N THR A 203 -13.12 -11.24 -9.84
CA THR A 203 -12.52 -10.32 -10.82
C THR A 203 -11.00 -10.35 -10.72
N MET A 204 -10.37 -11.02 -11.70
CA MET A 204 -8.91 -11.20 -11.78
C MET A 204 -8.23 -10.20 -12.72
N SER A 205 -8.97 -9.68 -13.71
CA SER A 205 -8.48 -8.70 -14.67
C SER A 205 -9.54 -7.62 -14.87
N VAL A 206 -9.11 -6.37 -15.00
CA VAL A 206 -9.95 -5.23 -15.40
C VAL A 206 -9.16 -4.45 -16.45
N PRO A 207 -9.65 -4.34 -17.70
CA PRO A 207 -8.96 -3.58 -18.74
C PRO A 207 -8.74 -2.11 -18.36
N ALA A 208 -7.73 -1.48 -18.95
CA ALA A 208 -7.57 -0.04 -18.88
C ALA A 208 -8.81 0.67 -19.46
N GLY A 209 -9.26 1.76 -18.83
CA GLY A 209 -10.42 2.54 -19.28
C GLY A 209 -11.78 1.89 -19.06
N ASP A 210 -11.85 0.70 -18.46
CA ASP A 210 -13.12 0.09 -18.06
C ASP A 210 -13.93 0.97 -17.07
N LYS A 211 -15.26 0.93 -17.16
CA LYS A 211 -16.17 1.66 -16.25
C LYS A 211 -15.93 1.36 -14.77
N GLN A 212 -15.39 0.20 -14.42
CA GLN A 212 -15.06 -0.18 -13.04
C GLN A 212 -13.96 0.71 -12.42
N TRP A 213 -13.27 1.55 -13.21
CA TRP A 213 -12.37 2.59 -12.70
C TRP A 213 -13.08 3.86 -12.24
N GLU A 214 -14.39 3.93 -12.40
CA GLU A 214 -15.23 5.03 -11.95
C GLU A 214 -16.18 4.58 -10.84
N PHE A 215 -16.14 5.29 -9.69
CA PHE A 215 -17.04 4.98 -8.60
C PHE A 215 -18.46 5.38 -8.96
N LEU A 216 -19.43 4.56 -8.59
CA LEU A 216 -20.84 4.90 -8.75
C LEU A 216 -21.23 6.00 -7.77
N ILE A 217 -22.07 6.92 -8.24
CA ILE A 217 -22.73 7.90 -7.38
C ILE A 217 -23.69 7.14 -6.44
N PRO A 218 -23.69 7.41 -5.12
CA PRO A 218 -24.56 6.74 -4.18
C PRO A 218 -26.04 6.85 -4.57
N ARG A 219 -26.80 5.76 -4.41
CA ARG A 219 -28.23 5.74 -4.77
C ARG A 219 -29.04 6.82 -4.05
N THR A 220 -28.71 7.10 -2.79
CA THR A 220 -29.35 8.16 -2.00
C THR A 220 -29.18 9.54 -2.63
N GLU A 221 -28.02 9.82 -3.24
CA GLU A 221 -27.77 11.09 -3.93
C GLU A 221 -28.63 11.20 -5.20
N LEU A 222 -28.69 10.14 -6.02
CA LEU A 222 -29.53 10.10 -7.22
C LEU A 222 -31.02 10.21 -6.91
N ASN A 223 -31.46 9.64 -5.79
CA ASN A 223 -32.86 9.73 -5.35
C ASN A 223 -33.21 11.13 -4.84
N SER A 224 -32.24 11.87 -4.30
CA SER A 224 -32.45 13.20 -3.71
C SER A 224 -32.30 14.33 -4.72
N ASN A 225 -31.46 14.13 -5.74
CA ASN A 225 -31.17 15.11 -6.78
C ASN A 225 -31.45 14.53 -8.17
N SER A 226 -32.60 14.89 -8.75
CA SER A 226 -33.03 14.40 -10.07
C SER A 226 -32.18 14.91 -11.24
N ALA A 227 -31.30 15.90 -11.02
CA ALA A 227 -30.35 16.37 -12.03
C ALA A 227 -29.06 15.53 -12.07
N SER A 228 -28.80 14.70 -11.05
CA SER A 228 -27.63 13.83 -10.99
C SER A 228 -27.74 12.69 -12.00
N VAL A 229 -26.71 12.52 -12.82
CA VAL A 229 -26.60 11.43 -13.81
C VAL A 229 -25.59 10.41 -13.30
N GLN A 230 -25.95 9.13 -13.33
CA GLN A 230 -25.07 8.04 -12.89
C GLN A 230 -23.90 7.83 -13.88
N ASN A 231 -22.76 7.43 -13.33
CA ASN A 231 -21.60 6.97 -14.09
C ASN A 231 -21.93 5.66 -14.85
N PRO A 232 -21.15 5.28 -15.88
CA PRO A 232 -21.44 4.07 -16.67
C PRO A 232 -21.58 2.81 -15.79
N LEU A 233 -22.69 2.07 -15.96
CA LEU A 233 -23.02 0.84 -15.22
C LEU A 233 -22.48 -0.41 -15.87
#